data_AF-A0A8T4Z8V9-F1
#
_entry.id   AF-A0A8T4Z8V9-F1
#
_cell.length_a   1.000
_cell.length_b   1.000
_cell.length_c   1.000
_cell.angle_alpha   90.00
_cell.angle_beta   90.00
_cell.angle_gamma   90.00
#
_symmetry.space_group_name_H-M   'P 1'
#
loop_
_entity.id
_entity.type
_entity.pdbx_description
1 polymer ?
#
loop_
_entity_poly.entity_id
_entity_poly.type
_entity_poly.pdbx_seq_one_letter_code
_entity_poly.pdbx_strand_id
1 'polypeptide(L)' 'MKEGLLLKDWHIDKVSEAYLRLLKIDALLYSRKTDYQMVKIFKNETLGKVLVIDDDIQLVEMDEWVYHEALVHP' A
#
# COMPACT_ATOMS: atom_id res chain seq x y z
N MET A 1 14.94 -2.28 -27.31
CA MET A 1 15.53 -2.23 -25.95
C MET A 1 14.71 -1.24 -25.14
N LYS A 2 13.85 -1.72 -24.23
CA LYS A 2 13.03 -0.87 -23.35
C LYS A 2 13.85 -0.59 -22.09
N GLU A 3 14.86 0.27 -22.23
CA GLU A 3 15.64 0.77 -21.10
C GLU A 3 14.74 1.73 -20.29
N GLY A 4 14.45 1.36 -19.04
CA GLY A 4 13.82 2.24 -18.06
C GLY A 4 12.32 2.00 -17.79
N LEU A 5 11.89 0.77 -17.52
CA LEU A 5 10.67 0.57 -16.69
C LEU A 5 11.04 0.99 -15.26
N LEU A 6 10.92 2.29 -15.00
CA LEU A 6 11.18 2.87 -13.70
C LEU A 6 10.17 2.31 -12.69
N LEU A 7 10.67 1.87 -11.52
CA LEU A 7 9.91 1.53 -10.31
C LEU A 7 8.99 2.67 -9.80
N LYS A 8 8.83 3.76 -10.55
CA LYS A 8 7.97 4.90 -10.25
C LYS A 8 6.53 4.49 -9.96
N ASP A 9 6.05 3.44 -10.63
CA ASP A 9 4.69 2.94 -10.50
C ASP A 9 4.57 1.79 -9.49
N TRP A 10 5.52 1.65 -8.55
CA TRP A 10 5.50 0.63 -7.51
C TRP A 10 5.67 1.27 -6.12
N HIS A 11 4.80 0.88 -5.19
CA HIS A 11 5.00 1.10 -3.76
C HIS A 11 5.89 -0.02 -3.21
N ILE A 12 6.93 0.36 -2.46
CA ILE A 12 7.85 -0.58 -1.81
C ILE A 12 7.62 -0.47 -0.30
N ASP A 13 7.23 -1.58 0.29
CA ASP A 13 6.99 -1.73 1.72
C ASP A 13 8.07 -2.66 2.30
N LYS A 14 8.89 -2.14 3.22
CA LYS A 14 9.96 -2.90 3.87
C LYS A 14 9.44 -3.54 5.15
N VAL A 15 8.92 -4.75 5.01
CA VAL A 15 8.33 -5.53 6.11
C VAL A 15 9.40 -6.02 7.11
N SER A 16 10.58 -6.41 6.63
CA SER A 16 11.73 -6.74 7.48
C SER A 16 13.06 -6.52 6.75
N GLU A 17 14.19 -6.83 7.39
CA GLU A 17 15.53 -6.64 6.81
C GLU A 17 15.70 -7.36 5.45
N ALA A 18 15.16 -8.57 5.33
CA ALA A 18 15.28 -9.40 4.13
C ALA A 18 13.93 -9.67 3.43
N TYR A 19 12.86 -8.96 3.84
CA TYR A 19 11.53 -9.12 3.26
C TYR A 19 10.96 -7.78 2.81
N LEU A 20 10.75 -7.66 1.49
CA LEU A 20 10.10 -6.53 0.86
C LEU A 20 8.79 -6.99 0.22
N ARG A 21 7.77 -6.14 0.32
CA ARG A 21 6.51 -6.27 -0.40
C ARG A 21 6.42 -5.14 -1.42
N LEU A 22 6.12 -5.48 -2.67
CA LEU A 22 5.98 -4.51 -3.75
C LEU A 22 4.57 -4.56 -4.32
N LEU A 23 3.89 -3.42 -4.34
CA LEU A 23 2.56 -3.28 -4.93
C LEU A 23 2.60 -2.27 -6.07
N LYS A 24 2.07 -2.65 -7.24
CA LYS A 24 1.92 -1.72 -8.36
C LYS A 24 0.91 -0.64 -7.98
N ILE A 25 1.25 0.61 -8.27
CA ILE A 25 0.39 1.78 -8.17
C ILE A 25 -0.24 1.98 -9.55
N ASP A 26 -1.48 1.52 -9.74
CA ASP A 26 -2.20 1.72 -11.00
C ASP A 26 -2.79 3.13 -11.09
N ALA A 27 -3.19 3.71 -9.96
CA ALA A 27 -3.54 5.13 -9.86
C ALA A 27 -3.31 5.68 -8.45
N LEU A 28 -2.60 6.80 -8.32
CA LEU A 28 -2.52 7.53 -7.05
C LEU A 28 -3.81 8.33 -6.82
N LEU A 29 -4.51 8.05 -5.73
CA LEU A 29 -5.80 8.68 -5.41
C LEU A 29 -5.66 9.81 -4.38
N TYR A 30 -4.72 9.66 -3.44
CA TYR A 30 -4.45 10.64 -2.39
C TYR A 30 -3.00 10.53 -1.90
N SER A 31 -2.36 11.65 -1.60
CA SER A 31 -1.03 11.70 -0.97
C SER A 31 -0.86 13.02 -0.23
N ARG A 32 -0.74 12.98 1.11
CA ARG A 32 -0.58 14.18 1.93
C ARG A 32 0.09 13.87 3.26
N LYS A 33 1.00 14.75 3.69
CA LYS A 33 1.49 14.80 5.08
C LYS A 33 0.48 15.53 5.97
N THR A 34 0.01 14.84 7.00
CA THR A 34 -0.75 15.44 8.11
C THR A 34 0.21 15.91 9.21
N ASP A 35 -0.32 16.51 10.27
CA ASP A 35 0.48 16.90 11.45
C ASP A 35 1.16 15.71 12.13
N TYR A 36 0.70 14.49 11.84
CA TYR A 36 1.20 13.25 12.43
C TYR A 36 2.00 12.42 11.43
N GLN A 37 1.43 12.14 10.26
CA GLN A 37 1.89 11.05 9.38
C GLN A 37 1.66 11.34 7.90
N MET A 38 2.49 10.76 7.04
CA MET A 38 2.29 10.74 5.59
C MET A 38 1.21 9.72 5.25
N VAL A 39 0.12 10.17 4.64
CA VAL A 39 -0.98 9.30 4.22
C VAL A 39 -1.02 9.22 2.71
N LYS A 40 -1.07 8.00 2.18
CA LYS A 40 -1.17 7.73 0.74
C LYS A 40 -2.29 6.71 0.51
N ILE A 41 -3.14 6.98 -0.47
CA ILE A 41 -4.15 6.03 -0.95
C ILE A 41 -3.93 5.85 -2.44
N PHE A 42 -3.81 4.60 -2.89
CA PHE A 42 -3.70 4.29 -4.31
C PHE A 42 -4.59 3.11 -4.70
N LYS A 43 -4.93 3.04 -5.99
CA LYS A 43 -5.58 1.89 -6.59
C LYS A 43 -4.54 0.88 -7.05
N ASN A 44 -4.76 -0.38 -6.70
CA ASN A 44 -4.11 -1.54 -7.28
C ASN A 44 -5.19 -2.40 -7.97
N GLU A 45 -4.95 -2.85 -9.19
CA GLU A 45 -5.94 -3.62 -9.97
C GLU A 45 -6.29 -4.98 -9.35
N THR A 46 -5.36 -5.58 -8.59
CA THR A 46 -5.57 -6.88 -7.93
C THR A 46 -6.18 -6.73 -6.53
N LEU A 47 -5.67 -5.77 -5.75
CA LEU A 47 -5.97 -5.65 -4.32
C LEU A 47 -7.04 -4.58 -3.99
N GLY A 48 -7.51 -3.83 -4.99
CA GLY A 48 -8.41 -2.71 -4.81
C GLY A 48 -7.70 -1.46 -4.28
N LYS A 49 -8.37 -0.67 -3.43
CA LYS A 49 -7.73 0.48 -2.77
C LYS A 49 -6.76 0.02 -1.69
N VAL A 50 -5.60 0.66 -1.65
CA VAL A 50 -4.53 0.42 -0.66
C VAL A 50 -4.36 1.68 0.18
N LEU A 51 -4.39 1.53 1.51
CA LEU A 51 -4.02 2.58 2.46
C LEU A 51 -2.59 2.38 2.94
N VAL A 52 -1.79 3.42 2.82
CA VAL A 52 -0.41 3.48 3.31
C VAL A 52 -0.25 4.65 4.26
N ILE A 53 0.43 4.39 5.38
CA ILE A 53 0.78 5.37 6.40
C ILE A 53 2.28 5.27 6.67
N ASP A 54 3.00 6.39 6.56
CA ASP A 54 4.46 6.46 6.75
C ASP A 54 5.23 5.34 6.01
N ASP A 55 4.80 5.09 4.77
CA ASP A 55 5.28 4.06 3.82
C ASP A 55 4.95 2.60 4.16
N ASP A 56 4.32 2.33 5.30
CA ASP A 56 3.81 1.01 5.66
C ASP A 56 2.38 0.79 5.15
N ILE A 57 2.13 -0.34 4.49
CA ILE A 57 0.77 -0.73 4.08
C ILE A 57 -0.05 -1.09 5.32
N GLN A 58 -1.16 -0.38 5.51
CA GLN A 58 -2.05 -0.58 6.66
C GLN A 58 -3.16 -1.59 6.35
N LEU A 59 -3.79 -1.46 5.18
CA LEU A 59 -4.83 -2.36 4.71
C LEU A 59 -5.00 -2.27 3.19
N VAL A 60 -5.56 -3.32 2.60
CA VAL A 60 -6.07 -3.34 1.23
C VAL A 60 -7.53 -3.77 1.21
N GLU A 61 -8.30 -3.23 0.27
CA GLU A 61 -9.73 -3.50 0.12
C GLU A 61 -10.06 -5.00 -0.04
N MET A 62 -9.17 -5.77 -0.66
CA MET A 62 -9.38 -7.19 -0.92
C MET A 62 -9.46 -8.05 0.36
N ASP A 63 -8.68 -7.73 1.40
CA ASP A 63 -8.47 -8.64 2.55
C ASP A 63 -8.58 -7.99 3.94
N GLU A 64 -8.87 -6.69 4.02
CA GLU A 64 -9.02 -5.97 5.29
C GLU A 64 -9.99 -6.65 6.27
N TRP A 65 -11.03 -7.31 5.75
CA TRP A 65 -12.03 -8.03 6.53
C TRP A 65 -11.41 -9.13 7.40
N VAL A 66 -10.34 -9.79 6.94
CA VAL A 66 -9.67 -10.85 7.71
C VAL A 66 -9.12 -10.29 9.01
N TYR A 67 -8.50 -9.11 8.96
CA TYR A 67 -7.94 -8.46 10.14
C TYR A 67 -9.05 -7.88 11.02
N HIS A 68 -10.00 -7.15 10.44
CA HIS A 68 -11.02 -6.45 11.22
C HIS A 68 -12.02 -7.40 11.88
N GLU A 69 -12.48 -8.45 11.20
CA GLU A 69 -13.39 -9.43 11.81
C GLU A 69 -12.71 -10.18 12.95
N ALA A 70 -11.46 -10.63 12.75
CA ALA A 70 -10.70 -11.32 13.79
C ALA A 70 -10.40 -10.43 15.01
N LEU A 71 -10.21 -9.12 14.80
CA LEU A 71 -9.96 -8.17 15.87
C LEU A 71 -11.23 -7.83 16.66
N VAL A 72 -12.38 -7.72 15.99
CA VAL A 72 -13.63 -7.21 16.58
C VAL A 72 -14.52 -8.31 17.15
N HIS A 73 -14.58 -9.48 16.49
CA HIS A 73 -15.52 -10.56 16.82
C HIS A 73 -14.95 -11.82 17.50
N PRO A 74 -13.86 -11.80 18.31
CA PRO A 74 -13.47 -12.95 19.13
C PRO A 74 -14.61 -13.56 19.96
#